data_AF-A0A2K8SDR9-F1
#
_entry.id   AF-A0A2K8SDR9-F1
#
_cell.length_a   1.000
_cell.length_b   1.000
_cell.length_c   1.000
_cell.angle_alpha   90.00
_cell.angle_beta   90.00
_cell.angle_gamma   90.00
#
_symmetry.space_group_name_H-M   'P 1'
#
loop_
_entity.id
_entity.type
_entity.pdbx_description
1 polymer ?
#
loop_
_entity_poly.entity_id
_entity_poly.type
_entity_poly.pdbx_seq_one_letter_code
_entity_poly.pdbx_strand_id
1 'polypeptide(L)'
;MDSYWREKIKKILTKFKNEGKTIIITVHNIDEINEIIDDYLIIDKGQLVFSGSKVELDIYSKYKIFITKKYDVNKFRLFLKQNNIKSFKYDEDENSLVISISNYKELNYIVLYLIKNNLPLKNLIKLPINMESIYKALDDKN
;
A
#
# COMPACT_ATOMS: atom_id res chain seq x y z
N MET A 1 -20.96 2.25 7.63
CA MET A 1 -20.80 1.28 8.73
C MET A 1 -19.80 1.85 9.72
N ASP A 2 -20.11 1.86 11.01
CA ASP A 2 -19.21 2.46 12.00
C ASP A 2 -17.93 1.63 12.20
N SER A 3 -16.85 2.28 12.65
CA SER A 3 -15.51 1.67 12.75
C SER A 3 -15.47 0.40 13.60
N TYR A 4 -16.29 0.33 14.65
CA TYR A 4 -16.44 -0.86 15.49
C TYR A 4 -16.91 -2.10 14.69
N TRP A 5 -17.95 -1.93 13.86
CA TRP A 5 -18.51 -3.03 13.08
C TRP A 5 -17.57 -3.50 11.98
N ARG A 6 -16.81 -2.59 11.37
CA ARG A 6 -15.74 -2.93 10.42
C ARG A 6 -14.69 -3.83 11.03
N GLU A 7 -14.18 -3.47 12.20
CA GLU A 7 -13.18 -4.29 12.89
C GLU A 7 -13.73 -5.67 13.26
N LYS A 8 -14.99 -5.73 13.71
CA LYS A 8 -15.65 -6.99 14.05
C LYS A 8 -15.82 -7.91 12.83
N ILE A 9 -16.24 -7.36 11.69
CA ILE A 9 -16.35 -8.13 10.44
C ILE A 9 -14.98 -8.64 10.01
N LYS A 10 -13.93 -7.80 10.03
CA LYS A 10 -12.56 -8.24 9.73
C LYS A 10 -12.15 -9.45 10.58
N LYS A 11 -12.35 -9.38 11.89
CA LYS A 11 -12.01 -10.49 12.81
C LYS A 11 -12.75 -11.78 12.47
N ILE A 12 -14.03 -11.70 12.11
CA ILE A 12 -14.82 -12.87 11.71
C ILE A 12 -14.28 -13.47 10.40
N LEU A 13 -14.01 -12.63 9.40
CA LEU A 13 -13.47 -13.07 8.11
C LEU A 13 -12.09 -13.72 8.26
N THR A 14 -11.19 -13.11 9.04
CA THR A 14 -9.88 -13.68 9.36
C THR A 14 -10.01 -15.02 10.08
N LYS A 15 -10.94 -15.14 11.03
CA LYS A 15 -11.20 -16.41 11.73
C LYS A 15 -11.61 -17.51 10.75
N PHE A 16 -12.60 -17.25 9.88
CA PHE A 16 -13.07 -18.24 8.91
C PHE A 16 -12.00 -18.63 7.90
N LYS A 17 -11.19 -17.68 7.45
CA LYS A 17 -10.01 -17.96 6.63
C LYS A 17 -9.04 -18.91 7.35
N ASN A 18 -8.73 -18.64 8.61
CA ASN A 18 -7.84 -19.49 9.41
C ASN A 18 -8.42 -20.89 9.69
N GLU A 19 -9.74 -21.06 9.60
CA GLU A 19 -10.44 -22.35 9.63
C GLU A 19 -10.40 -23.10 8.28
N GLY A 20 -9.72 -22.55 7.27
CA GLY A 20 -9.61 -23.15 5.93
C GLY A 20 -10.80 -22.88 5.01
N LYS A 21 -11.66 -21.91 5.33
CA LYS A 21 -12.82 -21.57 4.50
C LYS A 21 -12.45 -20.61 3.37
N THR A 22 -13.02 -20.83 2.19
CA THR A 22 -12.99 -19.87 1.08
C THR A 22 -14.10 -18.84 1.26
N ILE A 23 -13.76 -17.56 1.13
CA ILE A 23 -14.70 -16.45 1.32
C ILE A 23 -14.65 -15.58 0.07
N ILE A 24 -15.81 -15.32 -0.53
CA ILE A 24 -15.95 -14.40 -1.66
C ILE A 24 -16.67 -13.16 -1.16
N ILE A 25 -16.09 -11.99 -1.38
CA ILE A 25 -16.61 -10.71 -0.90
C ILE A 25 -16.54 -9.70 -2.04
N THR A 26 -17.66 -9.04 -2.33
CA THR A 26 -17.69 -7.87 -3.21
C THR A 26 -17.59 -6.62 -2.37
N VAL A 27 -16.62 -5.75 -2.66
CA VAL A 27 -16.43 -4.50 -1.91
C VAL A 27 -16.42 -3.29 -2.81
N HIS A 28 -16.97 -2.19 -2.29
CA HIS A 28 -16.90 -0.87 -2.91
C HIS A 28 -15.66 -0.09 -2.45
N ASN A 29 -15.10 -0.45 -1.29
CA ASN A 29 -13.92 0.18 -0.72
C ASN A 29 -12.83 -0.87 -0.45
N ILE A 30 -11.84 -0.91 -1.32
CA ILE A 30 -10.75 -1.89 -1.26
C ILE A 30 -9.86 -1.63 -0.05
N ASP A 31 -9.62 -0.36 0.31
CA ASP A 31 -8.77 -0.01 1.46
C ASP A 31 -9.27 -0.58 2.78
N GLU A 32 -10.59 -0.73 2.93
CA GLU A 32 -11.18 -1.27 4.15
C GLU A 32 -10.79 -2.73 4.36
N ILE A 33 -10.69 -3.55 3.30
CA ILE A 33 -10.47 -4.99 3.44
C ILE A 33 -9.18 -5.51 2.79
N ASN A 34 -8.39 -4.65 2.14
CA ASN A 34 -7.15 -5.03 1.44
C ASN A 34 -6.17 -5.82 2.34
N GLU A 35 -6.17 -5.56 3.64
CA GLU A 35 -5.30 -6.26 4.60
C GLU A 35 -5.62 -7.75 4.77
N ILE A 36 -6.86 -8.17 4.51
CA ILE A 36 -7.32 -9.56 4.69
C ILE A 36 -7.53 -10.32 3.38
N ILE A 37 -7.47 -9.64 2.23
CA ILE A 37 -7.59 -10.23 0.89
C ILE A 37 -6.29 -10.94 0.51
N ASP A 38 -6.42 -12.18 0.02
CA ASP A 38 -5.34 -12.94 -0.62
C ASP A 38 -5.32 -12.74 -2.14
N ASP A 39 -6.48 -12.91 -2.77
CA ASP A 39 -6.66 -12.89 -4.23
C ASP A 39 -7.69 -11.85 -4.67
N TYR A 40 -7.45 -11.26 -5.83
CA TYR A 40 -8.33 -10.29 -6.48
C TYR A 40 -8.95 -10.87 -7.74
N LEU A 41 -10.26 -10.71 -7.85
CA LEU A 41 -11.02 -10.89 -9.08
C LEU A 41 -11.56 -9.50 -9.47
N ILE A 42 -11.08 -8.97 -10.59
CA ILE A 42 -11.49 -7.65 -11.07
C ILE A 42 -12.32 -7.85 -12.32
N ILE A 43 -13.56 -7.36 -12.26
CA ILE A 43 -14.52 -7.43 -13.36
C ILE A 43 -14.84 -6.01 -13.76
N ASP A 44 -14.60 -5.67 -15.03
CA ASP A 44 -15.03 -4.40 -15.63
C ASP A 44 -15.83 -4.68 -16.89
N LYS A 45 -16.94 -3.96 -17.08
CA LYS A 45 -17.85 -4.08 -18.23
C LYS A 45 -18.25 -5.54 -18.56
N GLY A 46 -18.43 -6.37 -17.53
CA GLY A 46 -18.82 -7.78 -17.69
C GLY A 46 -17.69 -8.72 -18.10
N GLN A 47 -16.44 -8.25 -18.13
CA GLN A 47 -15.27 -9.06 -18.46
C GLN A 47 -14.34 -9.17 -17.24
N LEU A 48 -13.77 -10.36 -17.04
CA LEU A 48 -12.73 -10.58 -16.05
C LEU A 48 -11.43 -9.96 -16.56
N VAL A 49 -11.05 -8.81 -16.01
CA VAL A 49 -9.84 -8.07 -16.42
C VAL A 49 -8.60 -8.50 -15.63
N PHE A 50 -8.79 -9.07 -14.43
CA PHE A 50 -7.70 -9.64 -13.63
C PHE A 50 -8.21 -10.74 -12.71
N SER A 51 -7.38 -11.77 -12.55
CA SER A 51 -7.54 -12.82 -11.55
C SER A 51 -6.16 -13.23 -11.07
N GLY A 52 -5.89 -13.10 -9.77
CA GLY A 52 -4.61 -13.51 -9.19
C GLY A 52 -4.39 -12.95 -7.80
N SER A 53 -3.21 -13.24 -7.25
CA SER A 53 -2.85 -12.83 -5.90
C SER A 53 -2.67 -11.32 -5.76
N LYS A 54 -2.81 -10.81 -4.53
CA LYS A 54 -2.47 -9.43 -4.18
C LYS A 54 -1.02 -9.06 -4.54
N VAL A 55 -0.11 -10.02 -4.42
CA VAL A 55 1.31 -9.85 -4.77
C VAL A 55 1.46 -9.70 -6.28
N GLU A 56 0.76 -10.54 -7.05
CA GLU A 56 0.74 -10.40 -8.51
C GLU A 56 0.19 -9.03 -8.89
N LEU A 57 -0.92 -8.57 -8.32
CA LEU A 57 -1.52 -7.29 -8.71
C LEU A 57 -0.65 -6.06 -8.36
N ASP A 58 0.48 -6.24 -7.67
CA ASP A 58 1.44 -5.18 -7.29
C ASP A 58 0.80 -4.02 -6.48
N ILE A 59 -0.31 -4.30 -5.78
CA ILE A 59 -1.02 -3.33 -4.94
C ILE A 59 -0.34 -3.27 -3.57
N TYR A 60 0.63 -2.37 -3.46
CA TYR A 60 1.18 -1.99 -2.17
C TYR A 60 0.27 -0.99 -1.46
N SER A 61 0.29 -1.06 -0.12
CA SER A 61 -0.08 0.09 0.70
C SER A 61 0.94 1.20 0.45
N LYS A 62 0.60 2.10 -0.48
CA LYS A 62 1.45 3.23 -0.85
C LYS A 62 1.26 4.36 0.15
N TYR A 63 2.36 5.00 0.54
CA TYR A 63 2.37 6.16 1.40
C TYR A 63 3.16 7.28 0.74
N LYS A 64 2.64 8.50 0.84
CA LYS A 64 3.35 9.71 0.43
C LYS A 64 4.02 10.31 1.66
N ILE A 65 5.34 10.31 1.65
CA ILE A 65 6.18 10.91 2.69
C ILE A 65 6.53 12.33 2.29
N PHE A 66 6.30 13.28 3.19
CA PHE A 66 6.70 14.67 3.01
C PHE A 66 7.87 14.97 3.96
N ILE A 67 8.94 15.54 3.43
CA ILE A 67 10.14 15.88 4.22
C ILE A 67 10.30 17.40 4.23
N THR A 68 10.63 17.96 5.39
CA THR A 68 10.72 19.43 5.55
C THR A 68 11.95 20.04 4.85
N LYS A 69 13.07 19.32 4.82
CA LYS A 69 14.34 19.77 4.25
C LYS A 69 14.61 19.10 2.91
N LYS A 70 15.27 19.79 1.98
CA LYS A 70 15.81 19.17 0.76
C LYS A 70 16.81 18.08 1.14
N TYR A 71 16.82 17.00 0.37
CA TYR A 71 17.62 15.82 0.62
C TYR A 71 18.02 15.15 -0.69
N ASP A 72 19.06 14.33 -0.65
CA ASP A 72 19.43 13.48 -1.77
C ASP A 72 18.43 12.33 -1.89
N VAL A 73 17.51 12.47 -2.85
CA VAL A 73 16.47 11.49 -3.14
C VAL A 73 17.05 10.17 -3.59
N ASN A 74 18.14 10.18 -4.37
CA ASN A 74 18.77 8.95 -4.87
C ASN A 74 19.40 8.17 -3.73
N LYS A 75 20.08 8.85 -2.80
CA LYS A 75 20.59 8.22 -1.58
C LYS A 75 19.47 7.62 -0.73
N PHE A 76 18.35 8.32 -0.59
CA PHE A 76 17.20 7.78 0.15
C PHE A 76 16.59 6.56 -0.56
N ARG A 77 16.43 6.60 -1.89
CA ARG A 77 15.97 5.45 -2.68
C ARG A 77 16.89 4.24 -2.54
N LEU A 78 18.21 4.45 -2.51
CA LEU A 78 19.17 3.37 -2.30
C LEU A 78 18.96 2.70 -0.93
N PHE A 79 18.78 3.49 0.13
CA PHE A 79 18.46 2.98 1.46
C PHE A 79 17.14 2.20 1.48
N LEU A 80 16.09 2.72 0.84
CA LEU A 80 14.80 2.03 0.76
C LEU A 80 14.94 0.68 0.05
N LYS A 81 15.64 0.65 -1.09
CA LYS A 81 15.90 -0.57 -1.86
C LYS A 81 16.66 -1.62 -1.05
N GLN A 82 17.67 -1.22 -0.26
CA GLN A 82 18.42 -2.12 0.63
C GLN A 82 17.55 -2.75 1.72
N ASN A 83 16.45 -2.11 2.09
CA ASN A 83 15.49 -2.60 3.07
C ASN A 83 14.25 -3.24 2.41
N ASN A 84 14.31 -3.60 1.12
CA ASN A 84 13.21 -4.15 0.33
C ASN A 84 11.95 -3.27 0.29
N ILE A 85 12.11 -1.94 0.42
CA ILE A 85 11.04 -0.97 0.33
C ILE A 85 11.02 -0.37 -1.08
N LYS A 86 9.91 -0.54 -1.82
CA LYS A 86 9.74 0.08 -3.14
C LYS A 86 9.52 1.59 -2.99
N SER A 87 10.09 2.34 -3.92
CA SER A 87 9.89 3.78 -4.06
C SER A 87 9.38 4.11 -5.46
N PHE A 88 8.47 5.08 -5.57
CA PHE A 88 7.72 5.38 -6.79
C PHE A 88 7.99 6.82 -7.24
N LYS A 89 6.96 7.65 -7.45
CA LYS A 89 7.09 9.04 -7.87
C LYS A 89 7.70 9.91 -6.76
N TYR A 90 8.66 10.76 -7.15
CA TYR A 90 9.14 11.89 -6.34
C TYR A 90 8.53 13.17 -6.90
N ASP A 91 8.15 14.08 -6.00
CA ASP A 91 7.62 15.40 -6.31
C ASP A 91 8.55 16.44 -5.65
N GLU A 92 9.22 17.24 -6.48
CA GLU A 92 10.25 18.17 -6.02
C GLU A 92 9.67 19.42 -5.35
N ASP A 93 8.49 19.87 -5.81
CA ASP A 93 7.80 21.07 -5.33
C ASP A 93 7.23 20.82 -3.94
N GLU A 94 6.57 19.67 -3.74
CA GLU A 94 6.07 19.26 -2.43
C GLU A 94 7.14 18.64 -1.53
N ASN A 95 8.33 18.40 -2.07
CA ASN A 95 9.41 17.63 -1.46
C ASN A 95 8.93 16.30 -0.86
N SER A 96 8.26 15.50 -1.70
CA SER A 96 7.58 14.29 -1.27
C SER A 96 7.96 13.07 -2.11
N LEU A 97 8.01 11.90 -1.47
CA LEU A 97 8.31 10.62 -2.12
C LEU A 97 7.20 9.62 -1.80
N VAL A 98 6.70 8.94 -2.84
CA VAL A 98 5.78 7.82 -2.68
C VAL A 98 6.57 6.54 -2.46
N ILE A 99 6.22 5.77 -1.42
CA ILE A 99 6.87 4.51 -1.05
C ILE A 99 5.84 3.45 -0.68
N SER A 100 6.22 2.16 -0.70
CA SER A 100 5.41 1.08 -0.14
C SER A 100 5.74 0.87 1.34
N ILE A 101 4.74 0.65 2.20
CA ILE A 101 4.99 0.20 3.57
C ILE A 101 4.08 -1.00 3.85
N SER A 102 4.69 -2.15 4.12
CA SER A 102 3.97 -3.43 4.30
C SER A 102 3.83 -3.82 5.78
N ASN A 103 4.66 -3.27 6.67
CA ASN A 103 4.66 -3.61 8.09
C ASN A 103 5.29 -2.48 8.95
N TYR A 104 5.13 -2.59 10.27
CA TYR A 104 5.69 -1.62 11.23
C TYR A 104 7.22 -1.56 11.23
N LYS A 105 7.90 -2.65 10.86
CA LYS A 105 9.38 -2.70 10.84
C LYS A 105 9.94 -1.81 9.74
N GLU A 106 9.35 -1.83 8.54
CA GLU A 106 9.70 -0.94 7.43
C GLU A 106 9.49 0.53 7.81
N LEU A 107 8.34 0.86 8.42
CA LEU A 107 8.07 2.21 8.91
C LEU A 107 9.13 2.68 9.91
N ASN A 108 9.52 1.82 10.86
CA ASN A 108 10.54 2.15 11.84
C ASN A 108 11.90 2.42 11.18
N TYR A 109 12.31 1.62 10.19
CA TYR A 109 13.56 1.87 9.47
C TYR A 109 13.56 3.21 8.73
N ILE A 110 12.44 3.57 8.10
CA ILE A 110 12.28 4.86 7.44
C ILE A 110 12.45 5.99 8.45
N VAL A 111 11.72 5.93 9.57
CA VAL A 111 11.79 6.97 10.62
C VAL A 111 13.20 7.10 11.19
N LEU A 112 13.88 5.97 11.45
CA LEU A 112 15.26 5.97 11.94
C LEU A 112 16.24 6.60 10.94
N TYR A 113 16.11 6.31 9.65
CA TYR A 113 16.92 6.94 8.61
C TYR A 113 16.69 8.46 8.58
N LEU A 114 15.44 8.89 8.64
CA LEU A 114 15.08 10.31 8.64
C LEU A 114 15.70 11.06 9.83
N ILE A 115 15.60 10.49 11.04
CA ILE A 115 16.21 11.05 12.26
C ILE A 115 17.73 11.11 12.12
N LYS A 116 18.38 10.02 11.71
CA LYS A 116 19.84 9.94 11.59
C LYS A 116 20.42 10.95 10.60
N ASN A 117 19.67 11.29 9.55
CA ASN A 117 20.09 12.24 8.52
C ASN A 117 19.56 13.66 8.76
N ASN A 118 18.97 13.95 9.94
CA ASN A 118 18.39 15.25 10.28
C ASN A 118 17.36 15.74 9.25
N LEU A 119 16.50 14.83 8.79
CA LEU A 119 15.42 15.03 7.83
C LEU A 119 14.05 14.92 8.54
N PRO A 120 13.51 16.02 9.12
CA PRO A 120 12.25 15.94 9.84
C PRO A 120 11.09 15.56 8.91
N LEU A 121 10.37 14.50 9.30
CA LEU A 121 9.13 14.06 8.67
C LEU A 121 8.07 15.15 8.85
N LYS A 122 7.61 15.75 7.75
CA LYS A 122 6.51 16.72 7.77
C LYS A 122 5.16 16.02 7.88
N ASN A 123 4.96 14.98 7.07
CA ASN A 123 3.71 14.24 7.03
C ASN A 123 3.91 12.87 6.38
N LEU A 124 3.05 11.92 6.71
CA LEU A 124 2.96 10.58 6.12
C LEU A 124 1.49 10.29 5.80
N ILE A 125 1.14 10.26 4.52
CA ILE A 125 -0.25 10.08 4.07
C ILE A 125 -0.39 8.73 3.37
N LYS A 126 -1.32 7.88 3.82
CA LYS A 126 -1.68 6.65 3.09
C LYS A 126 -2.44 7.03 1.83
N LEU A 127 -1.99 6.53 0.68
CA LEU A 127 -2.71 6.70 -0.59
C LEU A 127 -3.79 5.63 -0.71
N PRO A 128 -5.02 6.01 -1.10
CA PRO A 128 -6.11 5.04 -1.24
C PRO A 128 -5.87 4.11 -2.43
N ILE A 129 -6.33 2.87 -2.28
CA ILE A 129 -6.36 1.89 -3.36
C ILE A 129 -7.71 2.00 -4.04
N ASN A 130 -7.69 2.46 -5.29
CA ASN A 130 -8.86 2.61 -6.14
C ASN A 130 -8.69 1.89 -7.48
N MET A 131 -9.75 1.84 -8.28
CA MET A 131 -9.74 1.23 -9.62
C MET A 131 -8.69 1.83 -10.54
N GLU A 132 -8.42 3.14 -10.45
CA GLU A 132 -7.37 3.79 -11.24
C GLU A 132 -5.98 3.24 -10.88
N SER A 133 -5.72 3.02 -9.59
CA SER A 133 -4.47 2.42 -9.11
C SER A 133 -4.33 0.97 -9.55
N ILE A 134 -5.44 0.24 -9.64
CA ILE A 134 -5.51 -1.11 -10.19
C ILE A 134 -5.15 -1.11 -11.67
N TYR A 135 -5.79 -0.24 -12.47
CA TYR A 135 -5.50 -0.16 -13.91
C TYR A 135 -4.04 0.21 -14.16
N LYS A 136 -3.49 1.17 -13.42
CA LYS A 136 -2.06 1.50 -13.50
C LYS A 136 -1.16 0.30 -13.20
N ALA A 137 -1.50 -0.49 -12.18
CA ALA A 137 -0.73 -1.68 -11.84
C ALA A 137 -0.87 -2.81 -12.90
N LEU A 138 -1.99 -2.87 -13.62
CA LEU A 138 -2.18 -3.78 -14.75
C LEU A 138 -1.41 -3.31 -15.99
N ASP A 139 -1.37 -2.00 -16.26
CA ASP A 139 -0.63 -1.42 -17.39
C ASP A 139 0.89 -1.56 -17.19
N ASP A 140 1.40 -1.35 -15.97
CA ASP A 140 2.83 -1.46 -15.63
C ASP A 140 3.39 -2.90 -15.82
N LYS A 141 2.53 -3.90 -16.05
CA LYS A 141 2.90 -5.30 -16.31
C LYS A 141 3.06 -5.65 -17.79
N ASN A 142 2.52 -4.84 -18.70
CA ASN A 142 2.61 -5.05 -20.15
C ASN A 142 3.83 -4.34 -20.74
#